data_AF-A0A835DWU2-F1
#
_entry.id   AF-A0A835DWU2-F1
#
_cell.length_a   1.000
_cell.length_b   1.000
_cell.length_c   1.000
_cell.angle_alpha   90.00
_cell.angle_beta   90.00
_cell.angle_gamma   90.00
#
_symmetry.space_group_name_H-M   'P 1'
#
loop_
_entity.id
_entity.type
_entity.pdbx_description
1 polymer ?
#
loop_
_entity_poly.entity_id
_entity_poly.type
_entity_poly.pdbx_seq_one_letter_code
_entity_poly.pdbx_strand_id
1 'polypeptide(L)'
;MAAPHVLIVDDARVDRLVASRVLGSCNIRVTVVEGPMEALRFLATEHDVQLILTDYSMPDMTGYDLLVEVKVYHAHRFSIYVPDIINTISVAIEVLIRHGATSLLVSGMVPAGCEPPVLVFFDGADPASYEPRTGYCVKEMNELSIHHNSLLQESLAKIRADHPDVDITYADFFSPIMAMIESPAKFGFDDDDGVLWRAGEVPLQHGDHVRRSGVHDVQGPVCSFVLGWRPLDGGGQPVRRRRLAHQPKLAGNCYQLANGSKHHVLR
;
A
#
# COMPACT_ATOMS: atom_id res chain seq x y z
N MET A 1 14.79 1.06 30.51
CA MET A 1 13.99 1.35 29.29
C MET A 1 13.27 2.67 29.52
N ALA A 2 13.16 3.51 28.49
CA ALA A 2 12.36 4.74 28.60
C ALA A 2 10.89 4.38 28.86
N ALA A 3 10.18 5.21 29.64
CA ALA A 3 8.77 4.99 29.91
C ALA A 3 7.96 5.13 28.59
N PRO A 4 7.09 4.17 28.24
CA PRO A 4 6.19 4.33 27.10
C PRO A 4 5.34 5.60 27.27
N HIS A 5 5.12 6.31 26.19
CA HIS A 5 4.36 7.55 26.12
C HIS A 5 3.01 7.30 25.45
N VAL A 6 1.94 7.62 26.19
CA VAL A 6 0.55 7.50 25.74
C VAL A 6 -0.06 8.89 25.60
N LEU A 7 -0.71 9.14 24.46
CA LEU A 7 -1.53 10.32 24.23
C LEU A 7 -3.00 9.98 24.45
N ILE A 8 -3.68 10.71 25.34
CA ILE A 8 -5.12 10.60 25.57
C ILE A 8 -5.81 11.79 24.88
N VAL A 9 -6.82 11.51 24.06
CA VAL A 9 -7.61 12.49 23.31
C VAL A 9 -9.09 12.29 23.64
N ASP A 10 -9.69 13.23 24.37
CA ASP A 10 -11.06 13.07 24.87
C ASP A 10 -11.64 14.44 25.22
N ASP A 11 -12.84 14.77 24.77
CA ASP A 11 -13.48 16.08 25.04
C ASP A 11 -14.14 16.13 26.43
N ALA A 12 -14.42 14.98 27.04
CA ALA A 12 -14.96 14.85 28.38
C ALA A 12 -13.87 14.96 29.46
N ARG A 13 -13.93 16.05 30.24
CA ARG A 13 -12.96 16.33 31.32
C ARG A 13 -12.85 15.19 32.35
N VAL A 14 -13.95 14.51 32.65
CA VAL A 14 -13.98 13.43 33.63
C VAL A 14 -13.18 12.23 33.13
N ASP A 15 -13.34 11.88 31.86
CA ASP A 15 -12.71 10.71 31.26
C ASP A 15 -11.21 10.91 31.12
N ARG A 16 -10.78 12.12 30.71
CA ARG A 16 -9.37 12.55 30.77
C ARG A 16 -8.74 12.35 32.15
N LEU A 17 -9.42 12.81 33.21
CA LEU A 17 -8.92 12.73 34.59
C LEU A 17 -8.80 11.27 35.07
N VAL A 18 -9.81 10.45 34.79
CA VAL A 18 -9.82 9.04 35.19
C VAL A 18 -8.73 8.28 34.43
N ALA A 19 -8.67 8.41 33.11
CA ALA A 19 -7.70 7.71 32.28
C ALA A 19 -6.25 8.12 32.62
N SER A 20 -6.00 9.42 32.82
CA SER A 20 -4.68 9.92 33.24
C SER A 20 -4.26 9.38 34.61
N ARG A 21 -5.20 9.31 35.58
CA ARG A 21 -4.93 8.79 36.92
C ARG A 21 -4.59 7.29 36.89
N VAL A 22 -5.34 6.51 36.12
CA VAL A 22 -5.14 5.07 35.98
C VAL A 22 -3.79 4.79 35.32
N LEU A 23 -3.49 5.42 34.19
CA LEU A 23 -2.22 5.19 33.48
C LEU A 23 -1.00 5.78 34.19
N GLY A 24 -1.16 6.92 34.88
CA GLY A 24 -0.10 7.56 35.66
C GLY A 24 0.30 6.78 36.92
N SER A 25 -0.48 5.77 37.32
CA SER A 25 -0.08 4.83 38.38
C SER A 25 0.95 3.77 37.91
N CYS A 26 1.20 3.71 36.59
CA CYS A 26 2.20 2.87 35.96
C CYS A 26 3.44 3.68 35.56
N ASN A 27 4.53 3.00 35.18
CA ASN A 27 5.71 3.65 34.57
C ASN A 27 5.44 4.07 33.12
N ILE A 28 4.46 4.96 32.92
CA ILE A 28 3.98 5.45 31.63
C ILE A 28 3.99 6.98 31.67
N ARG A 29 4.57 7.60 30.62
CA ARG A 29 4.41 9.03 30.38
C ARG A 29 3.04 9.25 29.74
N VAL A 30 2.22 10.13 30.30
CA VAL A 30 0.88 10.41 29.77
C VAL A 30 0.80 11.88 29.35
N THR A 31 0.40 12.12 28.11
CA THR A 31 -0.02 13.44 27.64
C THR A 31 -1.51 13.42 27.36
N VAL A 32 -2.19 14.50 27.69
CA VAL A 32 -3.65 14.60 27.63
C VAL A 32 -4.01 15.84 26.81
N VAL A 33 -4.90 15.70 25.84
CA VAL A 33 -5.39 16.77 24.97
C VAL A 33 -6.93 16.70 24.89
N GLU A 34 -7.58 17.83 24.65
CA GLU A 34 -9.05 17.96 24.75
C GLU A 34 -9.79 17.63 23.46
N GLY A 35 -9.08 17.55 22.34
CA GLY A 35 -9.73 17.32 21.07
C GLY A 35 -8.78 17.00 19.92
N PRO A 36 -9.36 16.60 18.77
CA PRO A 36 -8.62 16.07 17.64
C PRO A 36 -7.62 17.07 17.05
N MET A 37 -8.00 18.33 16.90
CA MET A 37 -7.11 19.36 16.36
C MET A 37 -5.90 19.66 17.27
N GLU A 38 -6.06 19.51 18.58
CA GLU A 38 -4.95 19.63 19.52
C GLU A 38 -4.03 18.41 19.45
N ALA A 39 -4.61 17.21 19.34
CA ALA A 39 -3.87 15.97 19.14
C ALA A 39 -3.00 16.03 17.88
N LEU A 40 -3.55 16.49 16.76
CA LEU A 40 -2.80 16.64 15.50
C LEU A 40 -1.65 17.64 15.63
N ARG A 41 -1.88 18.80 16.26
CA ARG A 41 -0.81 19.79 16.52
C ARG A 41 0.29 19.22 17.41
N PHE A 42 -0.09 18.46 18.44
CA PHE A 42 0.86 17.80 19.34
C PHE A 42 1.68 16.75 18.61
N LEU A 43 1.04 15.88 17.81
CA LEU A 43 1.69 14.81 17.05
C LEU A 43 2.56 15.35 15.90
N ALA A 44 2.30 16.58 15.44
CA ALA A 44 3.15 17.26 14.47
C ALA A 44 4.53 17.63 15.07
N THR A 45 4.63 17.85 16.38
CA THR A 45 5.89 18.23 17.06
C THR A 45 6.51 17.11 17.89
N GLU A 46 5.68 16.29 18.52
CA GLU A 46 6.11 15.23 19.43
C GLU A 46 6.10 13.88 18.73
N HIS A 47 7.17 13.12 18.91
CA HIS A 47 7.52 12.03 18.01
C HIS A 47 7.69 10.67 18.71
N ASP A 48 7.59 10.66 20.03
CA ASP A 48 7.80 9.49 20.86
C ASP A 48 6.48 8.95 21.45
N VAL A 49 5.32 9.28 20.89
CA VAL A 49 4.03 8.67 21.29
C VAL A 49 3.96 7.24 20.74
N GLN A 50 3.77 6.23 21.60
CA GLN A 50 3.62 4.83 21.20
C GLN A 50 2.16 4.36 21.13
N LEU A 51 1.25 5.03 21.82
CA LEU A 51 -0.17 4.66 21.87
C LEU A 51 -1.03 5.92 21.95
N ILE A 52 -2.11 5.94 21.17
CA ILE A 52 -3.17 6.95 21.24
C ILE A 52 -4.43 6.27 21.79
N LEU A 53 -4.96 6.82 22.88
CA LEU A 53 -6.28 6.48 23.41
C LEU A 53 -7.20 7.65 23.09
N THR A 54 -8.20 7.42 22.24
CA THR A 54 -9.13 8.45 21.80
C THR A 54 -10.55 8.07 22.18
N ASP A 55 -11.34 9.05 22.61
CA ASP A 55 -12.79 8.91 22.58
C ASP A 55 -13.26 8.79 21.12
N TYR A 56 -14.33 8.04 20.91
CA TYR A 56 -14.92 7.87 19.59
C TYR A 56 -15.77 9.08 19.19
N SER A 57 -16.50 9.68 20.13
CA SER A 57 -17.54 10.68 19.89
C SER A 57 -17.12 12.07 20.37
N MET A 58 -16.16 12.66 19.67
CA MET A 58 -15.71 14.03 19.92
C MET A 58 -16.40 15.04 19.00
N PRO A 59 -16.43 16.35 19.38
CA PRO A 59 -16.77 17.44 18.47
C PRO A 59 -15.84 17.51 17.26
N ASP A 60 -16.33 18.08 16.17
CA ASP A 60 -15.65 18.29 14.88
C ASP A 60 -15.37 16.99 14.09
N MET A 61 -14.63 16.03 14.65
CA MET A 61 -14.34 14.74 14.00
C MET A 61 -14.37 13.58 15.00
N THR A 62 -14.66 12.37 14.52
CA THR A 62 -14.66 11.18 15.38
C THR A 62 -13.23 10.75 15.75
N GLY A 63 -13.08 9.97 16.82
CA GLY A 63 -11.78 9.35 17.14
C GLY A 63 -11.27 8.43 16.02
N TYR A 64 -12.18 7.86 15.23
CA TYR A 64 -11.80 7.10 14.04
C TYR A 64 -11.19 8.00 12.96
N ASP A 65 -11.83 9.13 12.66
CA ASP A 65 -11.33 10.11 11.67
C ASP A 65 -9.97 10.67 12.10
N LEU A 66 -9.80 10.98 13.40
CA LEU A 66 -8.51 11.37 13.96
C LEU A 66 -7.44 10.30 13.71
N LEU A 67 -7.74 9.01 13.96
CA LEU A 67 -6.78 7.94 13.74
C LEU A 67 -6.45 7.73 12.25
N VAL A 68 -7.41 7.97 11.35
CA VAL A 68 -7.17 8.01 9.90
C VAL A 68 -6.20 9.15 9.59
N GLU A 69 -6.48 10.37 10.04
CA GLU A 69 -5.60 11.53 9.81
C GLU A 69 -4.20 11.31 10.40
N VAL A 70 -4.07 10.82 11.64
CA VAL A 70 -2.77 10.54 12.26
C VAL A 70 -1.99 9.51 11.46
N LYS A 71 -2.63 8.50 10.89
CA LYS A 71 -1.96 7.54 9.99
C LYS A 71 -1.48 8.22 8.71
N VAL A 72 -2.24 9.15 8.15
CA VAL A 72 -1.80 9.98 7.01
C VAL A 72 -0.59 10.84 7.39
N TYR A 73 -0.63 11.51 8.55
CA TYR A 73 0.50 12.27 9.09
C TYR A 73 1.73 11.38 9.30
N HIS A 74 1.56 10.15 9.77
CA HIS A 74 2.65 9.18 9.86
C HIS A 74 3.14 8.71 8.49
N ALA A 75 2.29 8.68 7.46
CA ALA A 75 2.72 8.39 6.11
C ALA A 75 3.73 9.44 5.59
N HIS A 76 3.55 10.72 5.94
CA HIS A 76 4.54 11.79 5.66
C HIS A 76 5.88 11.56 6.36
N ARG A 77 5.90 10.75 7.43
CA ARG A 77 7.09 10.45 8.22
C ARG A 77 7.84 9.22 7.74
N PHE A 78 7.35 8.46 6.75
CA PHE A 78 8.18 7.43 6.10
C PHE A 78 9.39 8.05 5.39
N SER A 79 9.28 9.30 4.93
CA SER A 79 10.37 10.05 4.29
C SER A 79 11.64 10.12 5.16
N ILE A 80 11.51 10.22 6.49
CA ILE A 80 12.66 10.31 7.41
C ILE A 80 13.45 9.00 7.49
N TYR A 81 12.81 7.87 7.19
CA TYR A 81 13.42 6.54 7.20
C TYR A 81 14.01 6.14 5.84
N VAL A 82 13.67 6.87 4.77
CA VAL A 82 14.18 6.57 3.42
C VAL A 82 15.71 6.51 3.42
N PRO A 83 16.46 7.46 4.00
CA PRO A 83 17.92 7.37 4.04
C PRO A 83 18.45 6.10 4.71
N ASP A 84 17.85 5.67 5.82
CA ASP A 84 18.24 4.44 6.54
C ASP A 84 17.94 3.18 5.74
N ILE A 85 16.81 3.15 5.02
CA ILE A 85 16.44 2.06 4.10
C ILE A 85 17.46 1.99 2.95
N ILE A 86 17.79 3.12 2.32
CA ILE A 86 18.78 3.18 1.25
C ILE A 86 20.15 2.75 1.75
N ASN A 87 20.55 3.17 2.96
CA ASN A 87 21.80 2.73 3.57
C ASN A 87 21.82 1.21 3.79
N THR A 88 20.71 0.63 4.26
CA THR A 88 20.57 -0.82 4.45
C THR A 88 20.71 -1.58 3.13
N ILE A 89 20.05 -1.10 2.06
CA ILE A 89 20.20 -1.66 0.71
C ILE A 89 21.66 -1.59 0.24
N SER A 90 22.30 -0.45 0.46
CA SER A 90 23.69 -0.22 0.06
C SER A 90 24.65 -1.18 0.76
N VAL A 91 24.52 -1.34 2.08
CA VAL A 91 25.28 -2.32 2.86
C VAL A 91 25.05 -3.75 2.37
N ALA A 92 23.81 -4.11 2.04
CA ALA A 92 23.49 -5.43 1.51
C ALA A 92 24.18 -5.70 0.15
N ILE A 93 24.17 -4.72 -0.75
CA ILE A 93 24.88 -4.79 -2.04
C ILE A 93 26.38 -5.00 -1.82
N GLU A 94 27.01 -4.20 -0.96
CA GLU A 94 28.44 -4.33 -0.62
C GLU A 94 28.79 -5.71 -0.03
N VAL A 95 27.92 -6.29 0.78
CA VAL A 95 28.07 -7.66 1.27
C VAL A 95 28.04 -8.67 0.13
N LEU A 96 27.06 -8.56 -0.78
CA LEU A 96 26.94 -9.47 -1.92
C LEU A 96 28.16 -9.41 -2.85
N ILE A 97 28.67 -8.20 -3.13
CA ILE A 97 29.88 -8.01 -3.94
C ILE A 97 31.08 -8.68 -3.28
N ARG A 98 31.29 -8.48 -1.97
CA ARG A 98 32.37 -9.17 -1.22
C ARG A 98 32.26 -10.68 -1.24
N HIS A 99 31.05 -11.22 -1.43
CA HIS A 99 30.80 -12.65 -1.59
C HIS A 99 30.88 -13.13 -3.05
N GLY A 100 31.36 -12.30 -3.97
CA GLY A 100 31.65 -12.66 -5.36
C GLY A 100 30.49 -12.46 -6.33
N ALA A 101 29.43 -11.72 -5.93
CA ALA A 101 28.38 -11.35 -6.87
C ALA A 101 28.93 -10.35 -7.91
N THR A 102 28.85 -10.71 -9.19
CA THR A 102 29.34 -9.89 -10.31
C THR A 102 28.22 -9.25 -11.13
N SER A 103 26.97 -9.63 -10.90
CA SER A 103 25.79 -9.01 -11.52
C SER A 103 24.66 -8.91 -10.50
N LEU A 104 24.08 -7.72 -10.38
CA LEU A 104 23.05 -7.38 -9.39
C LEU A 104 21.94 -6.57 -10.06
N LEU A 105 20.69 -7.00 -9.89
CA LEU A 105 19.51 -6.22 -10.26
C LEU A 105 18.92 -5.61 -8.98
N VAL A 106 18.83 -4.28 -8.93
CA VAL A 106 18.29 -3.54 -7.78
C VAL A 106 17.01 -2.86 -8.20
N SER A 107 15.90 -3.27 -7.57
CA SER A 107 14.57 -2.79 -7.88
C SER A 107 14.25 -1.48 -7.16
N GLY A 108 13.71 -0.51 -7.90
CA GLY A 108 13.03 0.64 -7.32
C GLY A 108 11.66 0.27 -6.75
N MET A 109 11.09 1.17 -5.96
CA MET A 109 9.70 1.11 -5.50
C MET A 109 8.72 1.31 -6.65
N VAL A 110 7.60 0.61 -6.56
CA VAL A 110 6.39 0.78 -7.38
C VAL A 110 5.66 2.08 -6.96
N PRO A 111 4.63 2.56 -7.70
CA PRO A 111 3.85 3.70 -7.24
C PRO A 111 2.96 3.31 -6.05
N ALA A 112 3.48 3.51 -4.83
CA ALA A 112 2.80 3.08 -3.60
C ALA A 112 1.40 3.69 -3.45
N GLY A 113 1.18 4.91 -3.96
CA GLY A 113 -0.12 5.58 -3.94
C GLY A 113 -1.21 4.88 -4.72
N CYS A 114 -0.85 3.98 -5.62
CA CYS A 114 -1.78 3.20 -6.41
C CYS A 114 -1.95 1.76 -5.90
N GLU A 115 -1.30 1.38 -4.81
CA GLU A 115 -1.41 0.03 -4.27
C GLU A 115 -2.77 -0.20 -3.60
N PRO A 116 -3.43 -1.36 -3.79
CA PRO A 116 -4.76 -1.62 -3.23
C PRO A 116 -4.88 -1.37 -1.72
N PRO A 117 -3.91 -1.76 -0.85
CA PRO A 117 -3.97 -1.41 0.56
C PRO A 117 -4.03 0.10 0.78
N VAL A 118 -3.20 0.87 0.08
CA VAL A 118 -3.17 2.34 0.19
C VAL A 118 -4.49 2.94 -0.29
N LEU A 119 -5.04 2.46 -1.41
CA LEU A 119 -6.33 2.94 -1.91
C LEU A 119 -7.48 2.69 -0.92
N VAL A 120 -7.51 1.52 -0.27
CA VAL A 120 -8.50 1.21 0.76
C VAL A 120 -8.30 2.07 2.01
N PHE A 121 -7.05 2.32 2.40
CA PHE A 121 -6.74 3.12 3.59
C PHE A 121 -7.08 4.61 3.43
N PHE A 122 -6.99 5.13 2.21
CA PHE A 122 -7.23 6.53 1.90
C PHE A 122 -8.58 6.74 1.20
N ASP A 123 -9.49 5.77 1.26
CA ASP A 123 -10.84 5.93 0.68
C ASP A 123 -11.59 7.09 1.38
N GLY A 124 -12.23 7.95 0.58
CA GLY A 124 -12.93 9.14 1.08
C GLY A 124 -12.03 10.30 1.55
N ALA A 125 -10.72 10.26 1.27
CA ALA A 125 -9.83 11.39 1.51
C ALA A 125 -10.21 12.62 0.65
N ASP A 126 -9.62 13.78 0.97
CA ASP A 126 -9.79 14.99 0.16
C ASP A 126 -9.46 14.69 -1.32
N PRO A 127 -10.35 15.01 -2.28
CA PRO A 127 -10.07 14.86 -3.71
C PRO A 127 -8.73 15.47 -4.16
N ALA A 128 -8.24 16.50 -3.46
CA ALA A 128 -6.95 17.13 -3.73
C ALA A 128 -5.73 16.25 -3.37
N SER A 129 -5.91 15.22 -2.53
CA SER A 129 -4.87 14.25 -2.17
C SER A 129 -4.63 13.18 -3.23
N TYR A 130 -5.48 13.10 -4.27
CA TYR A 130 -5.31 12.17 -5.37
C TYR A 130 -4.63 12.81 -6.58
N GLU A 131 -3.90 11.98 -7.32
CA GLU A 131 -3.26 12.35 -8.57
C GLU A 131 -4.28 12.80 -9.62
N PRO A 132 -4.18 14.01 -10.18
CA PRO A 132 -5.14 14.51 -11.18
C PRO A 132 -5.26 13.64 -12.43
N ARG A 133 -4.20 12.89 -12.75
CA ARG A 133 -4.12 12.05 -13.95
C ARG A 133 -4.87 10.74 -13.81
N THR A 134 -4.94 10.17 -12.61
CA THR A 134 -5.63 8.89 -12.37
C THR A 134 -6.96 9.11 -11.66
N GLY A 135 -7.04 10.10 -10.77
CA GLY A 135 -8.22 10.41 -9.96
C GLY A 135 -8.38 9.51 -8.74
N TYR A 136 -7.43 8.63 -8.45
CA TYR A 136 -7.51 7.70 -7.31
C TYR A 136 -6.17 7.35 -6.68
N CYS A 137 -5.03 7.50 -7.36
CA CYS A 137 -3.74 7.24 -6.70
C CYS A 137 -3.42 8.34 -5.69
N VAL A 138 -3.02 7.98 -4.48
CA VAL A 138 -2.66 8.94 -3.43
C VAL A 138 -1.32 9.61 -3.77
N LYS A 139 -1.33 10.93 -3.94
CA LYS A 139 -0.20 11.72 -4.42
C LYS A 139 1.01 11.59 -3.49
N GLU A 140 0.80 11.77 -2.20
CA GLU A 140 1.88 11.81 -1.20
C GLU A 140 2.62 10.46 -1.08
N MET A 141 1.90 9.35 -1.28
CA MET A 141 2.49 8.00 -1.28
C MET A 141 3.31 7.73 -2.54
N ASN A 142 2.91 8.30 -3.68
CA ASN A 142 3.73 8.29 -4.89
C ASN A 142 4.98 9.18 -4.73
N GLU A 143 4.86 10.35 -4.11
CA GLU A 143 6.01 11.23 -3.82
C GLU A 143 7.05 10.53 -2.93
N LEU A 144 6.61 9.77 -1.92
CA LEU A 144 7.49 8.94 -1.11
C LEU A 144 8.27 7.91 -1.96
N SER A 145 7.58 7.24 -2.88
CA SER A 145 8.18 6.25 -3.78
C SER A 145 9.21 6.90 -4.72
N ILE A 146 8.90 8.09 -5.23
CA ILE A 146 9.80 8.88 -6.08
C ILE A 146 11.04 9.31 -5.28
N HIS A 147 10.85 9.78 -4.05
CA HIS A 147 11.95 10.19 -3.17
C HIS A 147 12.92 9.03 -2.88
N HIS A 148 12.38 7.86 -2.53
CA HIS A 148 13.15 6.63 -2.37
C HIS A 148 13.94 6.28 -3.63
N ASN A 149 13.27 6.26 -4.79
CA ASN A 149 13.90 5.87 -6.06
C ASN A 149 15.01 6.84 -6.51
N SER A 150 14.91 8.13 -6.16
CA SER A 150 15.97 9.11 -6.39
C SER A 150 17.20 8.79 -5.54
N LEU A 151 17.02 8.66 -4.21
CA LEU A 151 18.13 8.39 -3.30
C LEU A 151 18.77 7.02 -3.55
N LEU A 152 17.98 6.02 -3.94
CA LEU A 152 18.49 4.72 -4.36
C LEU A 152 19.42 4.85 -5.57
N GLN A 153 18.98 5.52 -6.63
CA GLN A 153 19.80 5.69 -7.83
C GLN A 153 21.09 6.48 -7.55
N GLU A 154 21.04 7.49 -6.69
CA GLU A 154 22.23 8.21 -6.23
C GLU A 154 23.21 7.29 -5.48
N SER A 155 22.71 6.44 -4.58
CA SER A 155 23.55 5.47 -3.88
C SER A 155 24.15 4.43 -4.82
N LEU A 156 23.35 3.89 -5.74
CA LEU A 156 23.82 2.93 -6.75
C LEU A 156 24.88 3.55 -7.66
N ALA A 157 24.78 4.84 -7.99
CA ALA A 157 25.82 5.53 -8.77
C ALA A 157 27.17 5.56 -8.04
N LYS A 158 27.17 5.74 -6.70
CA LYS A 158 28.38 5.70 -5.88
C LYS A 158 28.97 4.28 -5.85
N ILE A 159 28.15 3.28 -5.55
CA ILE A 159 28.60 1.88 -5.49
C ILE A 159 29.16 1.41 -6.84
N ARG A 160 28.52 1.78 -7.96
CA ARG A 160 29.04 1.48 -9.31
C ARG A 160 30.42 2.10 -9.58
N ALA A 161 30.68 3.29 -9.02
CA ALA A 161 31.99 3.93 -9.16
C ALA A 161 33.07 3.21 -8.36
N ASP A 162 32.70 2.65 -7.20
CA ASP A 162 33.62 1.90 -6.32
C ASP A 162 33.87 0.45 -6.81
N HIS A 163 32.93 -0.14 -7.56
CA HIS A 163 32.99 -1.52 -8.06
C HIS A 163 32.79 -1.61 -9.58
N PRO A 164 33.76 -1.11 -10.40
CA PRO A 164 33.62 -1.07 -11.87
C PRO A 164 33.60 -2.44 -12.55
N ASP A 165 33.97 -3.51 -11.83
CA ASP A 165 33.95 -4.90 -12.29
C ASP A 165 32.62 -5.63 -12.03
N VAL A 166 31.67 -4.98 -11.35
CA VAL A 166 30.34 -5.52 -11.07
C VAL A 166 29.27 -4.80 -11.89
N ASP A 167 28.43 -5.57 -12.58
CA ASP A 167 27.28 -5.05 -13.31
C ASP A 167 26.08 -4.85 -12.38
N ILE A 168 25.84 -3.61 -11.96
CA ILE A 168 24.70 -3.25 -11.11
C ILE A 168 23.64 -2.55 -11.95
N THR A 169 22.52 -3.21 -12.23
CA THR A 169 21.41 -2.67 -13.02
C THR A 169 20.27 -2.19 -12.11
N TYR A 170 19.75 -0.99 -12.35
CA TYR A 170 18.56 -0.49 -11.68
C TYR A 170 17.30 -0.90 -12.47
N ALA A 171 16.31 -1.46 -11.79
CA ALA A 171 15.00 -1.78 -12.37
C ALA A 171 13.96 -0.73 -11.96
N ASP A 172 13.53 0.09 -12.93
CA ASP A 172 12.43 1.03 -12.74
C ASP A 172 11.08 0.31 -12.83
N PHE A 173 10.44 0.13 -11.67
CA PHE A 173 9.06 -0.35 -11.60
C PHE A 173 8.03 0.77 -11.55
N PHE A 174 8.43 1.99 -11.20
CA PHE A 174 7.48 3.09 -11.01
C PHE A 174 6.84 3.49 -12.33
N SER A 175 7.64 3.85 -13.33
CA SER A 175 7.14 4.40 -14.59
C SER A 175 6.31 3.41 -15.41
N PRO A 176 6.73 2.14 -15.59
CA PRO A 176 5.94 1.18 -16.36
C PRO A 176 4.59 0.86 -15.72
N ILE A 177 4.54 0.76 -14.38
CA ILE A 177 3.29 0.51 -13.65
C ILE A 177 2.39 1.74 -13.74
N MET A 178 2.91 2.95 -13.55
CA MET A 178 2.13 4.18 -13.75
C MET A 178 1.57 4.29 -15.18
N ALA A 179 2.36 3.97 -16.20
CA ALA A 179 1.88 3.97 -17.59
C ALA A 179 0.73 2.97 -17.82
N MET A 180 0.78 1.83 -17.16
CA MET A 180 -0.28 0.81 -17.20
C MET A 180 -1.55 1.31 -16.50
N ILE A 181 -1.41 1.94 -15.35
CA ILE A 181 -2.52 2.52 -14.56
C ILE A 181 -3.20 3.68 -15.31
N GLU A 182 -2.43 4.53 -15.96
CA GLU A 182 -2.92 5.68 -16.74
C GLU A 182 -3.54 5.29 -18.09
N SER A 183 -3.21 4.11 -18.61
CA SER A 183 -3.65 3.68 -19.95
C SER A 183 -3.80 2.15 -20.06
N PRO A 184 -4.67 1.51 -19.26
CA PRO A 184 -4.79 0.05 -19.19
C PRO A 184 -5.05 -0.60 -20.55
N ALA A 185 -5.89 0.04 -21.37
CA ALA A 185 -6.21 -0.43 -22.73
C ALA A 185 -4.99 -0.55 -23.66
N LYS A 186 -3.93 0.26 -23.47
CA LYS A 186 -2.68 0.13 -24.26
C LYS A 186 -1.93 -1.17 -23.96
N PHE A 187 -2.19 -1.77 -22.80
CA PHE A 187 -1.56 -3.00 -22.34
C PHE A 187 -2.50 -4.20 -22.46
N GLY A 188 -3.68 -4.02 -23.07
CA GLY A 188 -4.66 -5.08 -23.30
C GLY A 188 -5.53 -5.41 -22.09
N PHE A 189 -5.68 -4.46 -21.16
CA PHE A 189 -6.68 -4.54 -20.10
C PHE A 189 -7.91 -3.76 -20.53
N ASP A 190 -9.06 -4.43 -20.56
CA ASP A 190 -10.37 -3.80 -20.80
C ASP A 190 -11.00 -3.35 -19.46
N ASP A 191 -11.98 -2.44 -19.51
CA ASP A 191 -12.68 -1.94 -18.31
C ASP A 191 -13.38 -3.07 -17.52
N ASP A 192 -13.67 -4.21 -18.17
CA ASP A 192 -14.28 -5.40 -17.57
C ASP A 192 -13.27 -6.32 -16.87
N ASP A 193 -11.95 -6.11 -17.04
CA ASP A 193 -10.91 -7.02 -16.51
C ASP A 193 -10.61 -6.80 -15.02
N GLY A 194 -11.31 -5.89 -14.33
CA GLY A 194 -11.29 -5.77 -12.88
C GLY A 194 -9.92 -5.43 -12.24
N VAL A 195 -8.91 -5.10 -13.05
CA VAL A 195 -7.56 -4.73 -12.58
C VAL A 195 -7.55 -3.31 -12.00
N LEU A 196 -8.53 -2.49 -12.36
CA LEU A 196 -8.72 -1.14 -11.86
C LEU A 196 -9.98 -1.11 -10.98
N TRP A 197 -9.86 -1.49 -9.71
CA TRP A 197 -10.88 -1.11 -8.73
C TRP A 197 -10.92 0.41 -8.69
N ARG A 198 -11.90 1.02 -9.38
CA ARG A 198 -12.24 2.43 -9.15
C ARG A 198 -12.65 2.54 -7.69
N ALA A 199 -11.79 3.14 -6.88
CA ALA A 199 -12.07 3.40 -5.46
C ALA A 199 -13.37 4.22 -5.25
N GLY A 200 -13.92 4.83 -6.30
CA GLY A 200 -15.17 5.61 -6.23
C GLY A 200 -16.49 4.89 -6.56
N GLU A 201 -16.50 3.58 -6.88
CA GLU A 201 -17.74 2.86 -7.28
C GLU A 201 -18.05 1.62 -6.41
N VAL A 202 -17.69 1.63 -5.13
CA VAL A 202 -18.38 0.77 -4.15
C VAL A 202 -19.39 1.65 -3.41
N PRO A 203 -20.70 1.54 -3.69
CA PRO A 203 -21.67 2.05 -2.74
C PRO A 203 -21.52 1.22 -1.48
N LEU A 204 -20.81 1.75 -0.48
CA LEU A 204 -21.05 1.39 0.91
C LEU A 204 -22.48 1.83 1.20
N GLN A 205 -23.43 0.92 0.96
CA GLN A 205 -24.83 1.14 1.31
C GLN A 205 -24.89 1.39 2.82
N HIS A 206 -24.93 2.67 3.18
CA HIS A 206 -25.26 3.11 4.52
C HIS A 206 -26.73 2.81 4.75
N GLY A 207 -26.97 1.84 5.64
CA GLY A 207 -28.28 1.61 6.26
C GLY A 207 -29.06 0.46 5.64
N ASP A 208 -28.75 -0.76 6.07
CA ASP A 208 -29.80 -1.67 6.53
C ASP A 208 -29.23 -2.69 7.53
N HIS A 209 -29.98 -2.92 8.60
CA HIS A 209 -29.67 -3.86 9.66
C HIS A 209 -29.47 -5.29 9.12
N VAL A 210 -28.23 -5.69 8.83
CA VAL A 210 -27.89 -7.10 8.64
C VAL A 210 -27.28 -7.64 9.93
N ARG A 211 -28.05 -8.50 10.59
CA ARG A 211 -27.60 -9.29 11.74
C ARG A 211 -26.31 -10.02 11.38
N ARG A 212 -25.30 -9.90 12.26
CA ARG A 212 -24.14 -10.81 12.27
C ARG A 212 -24.63 -12.25 12.36
N SER A 213 -24.47 -13.00 11.28
CA SER A 213 -24.48 -14.46 11.28
C SER A 213 -23.33 -14.94 10.41
N GLY A 214 -22.44 -15.73 11.02
CA GLY A 214 -21.57 -16.65 10.31
C GLY A 214 -20.25 -16.07 9.82
N VAL A 215 -19.19 -16.37 10.57
CA VAL A 215 -17.87 -16.60 10.00
C VAL A 215 -18.02 -17.70 8.94
N HIS A 216 -17.99 -17.33 7.66
CA HIS A 216 -17.79 -18.26 6.57
C HIS A 216 -16.63 -17.74 5.71
N ASP A 217 -15.69 -18.66 5.46
CA ASP A 217 -14.41 -18.48 4.79
C ASP A 217 -14.41 -17.45 3.67
N VAL A 218 -13.52 -16.47 3.78
CA VAL A 218 -12.98 -15.77 2.60
C VAL A 218 -12.05 -16.78 1.90
N GLN A 219 -12.65 -17.66 1.09
CA GLN A 219 -11.94 -18.44 0.07
C GLN A 219 -12.09 -17.74 -1.28
N GLY A 220 -11.46 -16.57 -1.38
CA GLY A 220 -11.08 -15.94 -2.63
C GLY A 220 -9.56 -15.82 -2.67
N PRO A 221 -8.89 -16.00 -3.82
CA PRO A 221 -7.45 -15.84 -3.87
C PRO A 221 -7.12 -14.39 -3.51
N VAL A 222 -6.35 -14.21 -2.45
CA VAL A 222 -5.56 -12.99 -2.26
C VAL A 222 -4.55 -12.99 -3.39
N CYS A 223 -4.86 -12.31 -4.50
CA CYS A 223 -3.89 -12.03 -5.54
C CYS A 223 -2.90 -11.00 -4.97
N SER A 224 -1.95 -11.47 -4.17
CA SER A 224 -0.66 -10.81 -4.03
C SER A 224 -0.13 -10.62 -5.45
N PHE A 225 0.33 -9.41 -5.78
CA PHE A 225 0.93 -9.04 -7.08
C PHE A 225 1.83 -10.16 -7.61
N VAL A 226 1.29 -11.03 -8.47
CA VAL A 226 2.05 -11.87 -9.37
C VAL A 226 1.86 -11.20 -10.71
N LEU A 227 2.89 -10.50 -11.18
CA LEU A 227 3.04 -10.22 -12.60
C LEU A 227 2.92 -11.56 -13.33
N GLY A 228 1.76 -11.79 -13.94
CA GLY A 228 1.43 -13.05 -14.59
C GLY A 228 2.43 -13.34 -15.71
N TRP A 229 3.37 -14.24 -15.44
CA TRP A 229 4.20 -14.86 -16.47
C TRP A 229 3.30 -15.77 -17.30
N ARG A 230 3.19 -15.52 -18.61
CA ARG A 230 2.72 -16.58 -19.54
C ARG A 230 3.76 -17.69 -19.54
N PRO A 231 3.38 -18.97 -19.37
CA PRO A 231 4.28 -20.06 -19.69
C PRO A 231 4.71 -19.95 -21.15
N LEU A 232 6.02 -19.88 -21.40
CA LEU A 232 6.57 -20.14 -22.72
C LEU A 232 6.41 -21.65 -22.96
N ASP A 233 5.34 -22.04 -23.65
CA ASP A 233 5.26 -23.39 -24.19
C ASP A 233 6.45 -23.59 -25.15
N GLY A 234 7.27 -24.58 -24.82
CA GLY A 234 8.46 -24.93 -25.55
C GLY A 234 8.15 -25.36 -26.99
N GLY A 235 8.85 -24.77 -27.94
CA GLY A 235 8.82 -25.15 -29.34
C GLY A 235 9.30 -24.03 -30.24
N GLY A 236 10.60 -24.05 -30.60
CA GLY A 236 11.24 -22.98 -31.34
C GLY A 236 10.73 -22.77 -32.77
N GLN A 237 10.63 -21.51 -33.19
CA GLN A 237 11.25 -20.93 -34.40
C GLN A 237 10.95 -19.41 -34.49
N PRO A 238 11.85 -18.60 -35.09
CA PRO A 238 11.72 -17.14 -35.08
C PRO A 238 10.83 -16.65 -36.23
N VAL A 239 9.73 -15.94 -35.92
CA VAL A 239 8.86 -15.36 -36.95
C VAL A 239 8.92 -13.83 -36.94
N ARG A 240 9.27 -13.31 -38.12
CA ARG A 240 9.37 -11.92 -38.53
C ARG A 240 8.09 -11.10 -38.30
N ARG A 241 8.28 -9.79 -38.07
CA ARG A 241 7.25 -8.73 -38.09
C ARG A 241 6.21 -8.92 -39.20
N ARG A 242 4.92 -8.95 -38.84
CA ARG A 242 3.82 -8.55 -39.73
C ARG A 242 2.80 -7.67 -39.00
N ARG A 243 2.31 -6.68 -39.75
CA ARG A 243 1.35 -5.65 -39.39
C ARG A 243 -0.05 -6.22 -39.15
N LEU A 244 -0.79 -5.47 -38.33
CA LEU A 244 -2.24 -5.52 -38.08
C LEU A 244 -3.07 -5.75 -39.34
N ALA A 245 -4.01 -6.70 -39.25
CA ALA A 245 -5.22 -6.77 -40.06
C ALA A 245 -6.38 -7.27 -39.18
N HIS A 246 -7.57 -6.72 -39.46
CA HIS A 246 -8.83 -6.84 -38.72
C HIS A 246 -9.31 -8.26 -38.35
N GLN A 247 -10.02 -8.30 -37.20
CA GLN A 247 -10.82 -9.32 -36.48
C GLN A 247 -11.45 -10.51 -37.26
N PRO A 248 -11.88 -11.57 -36.53
CA PRO A 248 -13.26 -11.63 -36.04
C PRO A 248 -13.40 -11.98 -34.54
N LYS A 249 -14.45 -11.45 -33.92
CA LYS A 249 -14.96 -11.81 -32.58
C LYS A 249 -15.11 -13.33 -32.44
N LEU A 250 -14.53 -13.90 -31.39
CA LEU A 250 -14.86 -15.24 -30.90
C LEU A 250 -15.23 -15.13 -29.42
N ALA A 251 -16.52 -15.29 -29.13
CA ALA A 251 -17.01 -15.61 -27.82
C ALA A 251 -16.47 -17.00 -27.43
N GLY A 252 -15.71 -17.07 -26.34
CA GLY A 252 -15.14 -18.31 -25.80
C GLY A 252 -15.56 -18.49 -24.35
N ASN A 253 -16.58 -19.32 -24.15
CA ASN A 253 -17.12 -19.71 -22.85
C ASN A 253 -16.05 -20.30 -21.92
N CYS A 254 -16.00 -19.86 -20.66
CA CYS A 254 -15.38 -20.64 -19.59
C CYS A 254 -16.26 -21.87 -19.30
N TYR A 255 -15.73 -23.05 -19.61
CA TYR A 255 -16.35 -24.34 -19.33
C TYR A 255 -16.49 -24.56 -17.82
N GLN A 256 -17.72 -24.82 -17.37
CA GLN A 256 -18.00 -25.50 -16.11
C GLN A 256 -17.44 -26.93 -16.19
N LEU A 257 -16.48 -27.27 -15.33
CA LEU A 257 -16.20 -28.67 -15.00
C LEU A 257 -17.21 -29.12 -13.94
N ALA A 258 -18.32 -29.66 -14.41
CA ALA A 258 -19.24 -30.45 -13.60
C ALA A 258 -18.55 -31.77 -13.21
N ASN A 259 -18.19 -31.93 -11.94
CA ASN A 259 -17.91 -33.25 -11.37
C ASN A 259 -19.24 -33.90 -10.99
N GLY A 260 -19.84 -34.60 -11.95
CA GLY A 260 -20.87 -35.60 -11.68
C GLY A 260 -20.22 -36.92 -11.29
N SER A 261 -20.35 -37.32 -10.03
CA SER A 261 -20.31 -38.73 -9.65
C SER A 261 -21.65 -39.08 -9.00
N LYS A 262 -22.45 -39.81 -9.78
CA LYS A 262 -23.68 -40.47 -9.33
C LYS A 262 -23.34 -41.51 -8.27
N HIS A 263 -24.04 -41.50 -7.14
CA HIS A 263 -24.61 -42.73 -6.56
C HIS A 263 -25.85 -42.38 -5.75
N HIS A 264 -26.79 -43.32 -5.77
CA HIS A 264 -28.20 -43.19 -5.52
C HIS A 264 -28.55 -43.98 -4.23
N VAL A 265 -29.57 -43.50 -3.51
CA VAL A 265 -30.57 -44.20 -2.65
C VAL A 265 -30.30 -44.53 -1.16
N LEU A 266 -31.38 -44.27 -0.40
CA LEU A 266 -31.89 -44.84 0.89
C LEU A 266 -31.31 -44.20 2.17
N ARG A 267 -32.10 -43.64 3.10
CA ARG A 267 -33.53 -43.64 3.41
C ARG A 267 -33.89 -42.30 4.06
#